data_AF-A0A151R5M2-F1
#
_entry.id   AF-A0A151R5M2-F1
#
_cell.length_a   1.000
_cell.length_b   1.000
_cell.length_c   1.000
_cell.angle_alpha   90.00
_cell.angle_beta   90.00
_cell.angle_gamma   90.00
#
_symmetry.space_group_name_H-M   'P 1'
#
loop_
_entity.id
_entity.type
_entity.pdbx_description
1 polymer ?
#
loop_
_entity_poly.entity_id
_entity_poly.type
_entity_poly.pdbx_seq_one_letter_code
_entity_poly.pdbx_strand_id
1 'polypeptide(L)' 'MDQKSRHLGKWSYNWEGPFIIDQVYTKNAYVIKEIDSNAASRVINGKYLKQFHER' A
#
# COMPACT_ATOMS: atom_id res chain seq x y z
N MET A 1 10.54 -13.80 -0.37
CA MET A 1 10.68 -14.02 -1.82
C MET A 1 9.71 -13.08 -2.49
N ASP A 2 10.19 -11.93 -2.99
CA ASP A 2 9.37 -11.00 -3.78
C ASP A 2 8.92 -11.69 -5.08
N GLN A 3 7.67 -12.15 -5.12
CA GLN A 3 6.98 -12.45 -6.38
C GLN A 3 6.72 -11.12 -7.10
N LYS A 4 7.77 -10.49 -7.63
CA LYS A 4 7.60 -9.51 -8.70
C LYS A 4 7.07 -10.27 -9.90
N SER A 5 5.75 -10.32 -10.00
CA SER A 5 5.02 -10.82 -11.15
C SER A 5 5.55 -10.09 -12.38
N ARG A 6 6.43 -10.77 -13.14
CA ARG A 6 6.94 -10.32 -14.45
C ARG A 6 5.82 -10.13 -15.49
N HIS A 7 4.57 -10.29 -15.09
CA HIS A 7 3.35 -10.17 -15.88
C HIS A 7 2.96 -8.72 -16.17
N LEU A 8 3.48 -7.76 -15.40
CA LEU A 8 3.17 -6.35 -15.55
C LEU A 8 4.27 -5.67 -16.40
N GLY A 9 3.94 -5.33 -17.65
CA GLY A 9 4.85 -4.62 -18.57
C GLY A 9 5.21 -3.21 -18.07
N LYS A 10 6.18 -2.54 -18.71
CA LYS A 10 6.73 -1.22 -18.33
C LYS A 10 5.69 -0.14 -17.97
N TRP A 11 4.49 -0.24 -18.53
CA TRP A 11 3.39 0.69 -18.36
C TRP A 11 2.40 0.33 -17.24
N SER A 12 2.68 -0.72 -16.48
CA SER A 12 1.84 -1.12 -15.36
C SER A 12 2.14 -0.30 -14.12
N TYR A 13 1.14 -0.11 -13.27
CA TYR A 13 1.31 0.58 -12.01
C TYR A 13 2.19 -0.25 -11.06
N ASN A 14 3.18 0.40 -10.44
CA ASN A 14 4.03 -0.22 -9.41
C ASN A 14 3.43 -0.09 -7.99
N TRP A 15 2.19 0.39 -7.89
CA TRP A 15 1.50 0.51 -6.61
C TRP A 15 0.99 -0.87 -6.20
N GLU A 16 1.33 -1.27 -4.98
CA GLU A 16 0.61 -2.35 -4.31
C GLU A 16 -0.83 -1.89 -4.07
N GLY A 17 -1.77 -2.84 -3.99
CA GLY A 17 -3.21 -2.61 -4.06
C GLY A 17 -3.80 -1.63 -3.02
N PRO A 18 -5.13 -1.54 -2.91
CA PRO A 18 -5.74 -0.65 -1.94
C PRO A 18 -5.46 -1.13 -0.50
N PHE A 19 -5.12 -0.19 0.38
CA PHE A 19 -4.92 -0.40 1.80
C PHE A 19 -5.78 0.57 2.60
N ILE A 20 -6.12 0.17 3.82
CA ILE A 20 -6.77 1.04 4.80
C ILE A 20 -5.72 1.54 5.79
N ILE A 21 -5.81 2.82 6.15
CA ILE A 21 -4.99 3.40 7.22
C ILE A 21 -5.63 3.02 8.56
N ASP A 22 -4.90 2.25 9.37
CA ASP A 22 -5.31 1.84 10.71
C ASP A 22 -4.98 2.93 11.75
N GLN A 23 -3.79 3.55 11.63
CA GLN A 23 -3.33 4.60 12.55
C GLN A 23 -2.48 5.65 11.83
N VAL A 24 -2.54 6.89 12.32
CA VAL A 24 -1.75 8.02 11.84
C VAL A 24 -0.78 8.46 12.94
N TYR A 25 0.51 8.47 12.63
CA TYR A 25 1.54 8.99 13.52
C TYR A 25 1.97 10.40 13.15
N THR A 26 2.60 11.08 14.09
CA THR A 26 3.32 12.33 13.83
C THR A 26 4.45 12.09 12.83
N LYS A 27 4.74 13.09 11.97
CA LYS A 27 5.82 13.06 10.96
C LYS A 27 5.57 12.13 9.75
N ASN A 28 4.34 12.09 9.25
CA ASN A 28 4.00 11.44 7.96
C ASN A 28 4.27 9.92 7.95
N ALA A 29 4.05 9.26 9.09
CA ALA A 29 4.11 7.81 9.21
C ALA A 29 2.70 7.27 9.49
N TYR A 30 2.37 6.15 8.87
CA TYR A 30 1.03 5.57 8.88
C TYR A 30 1.14 4.07 9.12
N VAL A 31 0.21 3.52 9.88
CA VAL A 31 -0.03 2.08 9.94
C VAL A 31 -1.05 1.74 8.87
N ILE A 32 -0.72 0.85 7.95
CA ILE A 32 -1.61 0.36 6.92
C ILE A 32 -1.97 -1.11 7.17
N LYS A 33 -3.19 -1.47 6.76
CA LYS A 33 -3.73 -2.84 6.81
C LYS A 33 -4.36 -3.19 5.46
N GLU A 34 -4.20 -4.43 5.03
CA GLU A 34 -4.89 -4.96 3.86
C GLU A 34 -6.39 -5.09 4.11
N ILE A 35 -7.19 -4.88 3.08
CA ILE A 35 -8.66 -4.88 3.15
C ILE A 35 -9.19 -6.32 3.31
N ASP A 36 -8.68 -7.24 2.50
CA ASP A 36 -9.21 -8.61 2.38
C ASP A 36 -8.42 -9.65 3.17
N SER A 37 -7.24 -9.29 3.67
CA SER A 37 -6.36 -10.19 4.41
C SER A 37 -6.31 -9.80 5.88
N ASN A 38 -6.33 -10.78 6.78
CA ASN A 38 -5.86 -10.59 8.16
C ASN A 38 -4.33 -10.48 8.20
N ALA A 39 -3.74 -9.77 7.24
CA ALA A 39 -2.31 -9.54 7.17
C ALA A 39 -1.91 -8.58 8.30
N ALA A 40 -0.72 -8.82 8.84
CA ALA A 40 -0.15 -7.98 9.89
C ALA A 40 -0.03 -6.53 9.39
N SER A 41 -0.44 -5.60 10.25
CA SER A 41 -0.33 -4.17 9.98
C SER A 41 1.13 -3.77 9.73
N ARG A 42 1.36 -2.88 8.76
CA ARG A 42 2.71 -2.40 8.41
C ARG A 42 2.82 -0.90 8.62
N VAL A 43 3.98 -0.44 9.07
CA VAL A 43 4.27 0.99 9.19
C VAL A 43 4.92 1.48 7.89
N ILE A 44 4.39 2.54 7.29
CA ILE A 44 4.85 3.14 6.05
C ILE A 44 4.91 4.66 6.13
N ASN A 45 5.80 5.27 5.35
CA ASN A 45 5.85 6.72 5.19
C ASN A 45 4.82 7.19 4.16
N GLY A 46 4.14 8.31 4.41
CA GLY A 46 3.16 8.89 3.50
C GLY A 46 3.70 9.30 2.14
N LYS A 47 5.03 9.49 1.99
CA LYS A 47 5.63 9.71 0.65
C LYS A 47 5.44 8.52 -0.31
N TYR A 48 5.15 7.35 0.24
CA TYR A 48 4.87 6.12 -0.51
C TYR A 48 3.39 5.75 -0.49
N LEU A 49 2.51 6.69 -0.15
CA LEU A 49 1.06 6.51 -0.20
C LEU A 49 0.46 7.44 -1.24
N LYS A 50 -0.60 6.98 -1.89
CA LYS A 50 -1.43 7.77 -2.77
C LYS A 50 -2.88 7.60 -2.35
N GLN A 51 -3.65 8.69 -2.37
CA GLN A 51 -5.09 8.60 -2.11
C GLN A 51 -5.74 7.68 -3.15
N PHE A 52 -6.51 6.71 -2.65
CA PHE A 52 -7.32 5.85 -3.49
C PHE A 52 -8.54 6.64 -3.98
N HIS A 53 -8.78 6.62 -5.29
CA HIS A 53 -9.96 7.21 -5.90
C HIS A 53 -10.77 6.07 -6.51
N GLU A 54 -12.01 5.91 -6.07
CA GLU A 54 -12.96 5.06 -6.78
C GLU A 54 -13.25 5.66 -8.15
N ARG A 55 -13.54 4.77 -9.10
CA ARG A 55 -13.67 5.10 -10.52
C ARG A 55 -15.12 5.26 -10.91
#